data_AF-A0A317CMU8-F1
#
_entry.id   AF-A0A317CMU8-F1
#
_cell.length_a   1.000
_cell.length_b   1.000
_cell.length_c   1.000
_cell.angle_alpha   90.00
_cell.angle_beta   90.00
_cell.angle_gamma   90.00
#
_symmetry.space_group_name_H-M   'P 1'
#
loop_
_entity.id
_entity.type
_entity.pdbx_description
1 polymer ?
#
loop_
_entity_poly.entity_id
_entity_poly.type
_entity_poly.pdbx_seq_one_letter_code
_entity_poly.pdbx_strand_id
1 'polypeptide(L)' 'MSKKTKKINYETSVSDLEATITKMEQGDMSLEDALQSFEEGIRLSRECQQLLAEAEQRVTLLTADGEEDFLSDD' A
#
# COMPACT_ATOMS: atom_id res chain seq x y z
N MET A 1 -15.78 18.43 17.38
CA MET A 1 -15.06 17.14 17.44
C MET A 1 -14.33 16.95 16.10
N SER A 2 -13.07 17.38 16.00
CA SER A 2 -12.31 17.22 14.76
C SER A 2 -11.96 15.74 14.58
N LYS A 3 -12.56 15.08 13.58
CA LYS A 3 -12.16 13.74 13.14
C LYS A 3 -10.69 13.83 12.73
N LYS A 4 -9.79 13.29 13.56
CA LYS A 4 -8.40 13.04 13.16
C LYS A 4 -8.47 12.05 12.00
N THR A 5 -8.33 12.56 10.78
CA THR A 5 -8.06 11.75 9.60
C THR A 5 -6.77 10.99 9.88
N LYS A 6 -6.90 9.70 10.20
CA LYS A 6 -5.76 8.80 10.32
C LYS A 6 -5.08 8.83 8.95
N LYS A 7 -3.90 9.45 8.88
CA LYS A 7 -3.09 9.43 7.67
C LYS A 7 -2.80 7.97 7.38
N ILE A 8 -3.22 7.48 6.21
CA ILE A 8 -2.90 6.12 5.76
C ILE A 8 -1.36 6.04 5.72
N ASN A 9 -0.79 5.01 6.34
CA ASN A 9 0.66 4.81 6.46
C ASN A 9 1.04 3.54 5.69
N TYR A 10 2.04 3.65 4.82
CA TYR A 10 2.52 2.56 3.99
C TYR A 10 2.88 1.32 4.81
N GLU A 11 3.65 1.50 5.89
CA GLU A 11 4.08 0.39 6.75
C GLU A 11 2.90 -0.36 7.38
N THR A 12 1.83 0.36 7.69
CA THR A 12 0.61 -0.24 8.25
C THR A 12 -0.16 -0.98 7.17
N SER A 13 -0.38 -0.38 5.99
CA SER A 13 -1.09 -1.03 4.89
C SER A 13 -0.37 -2.28 4.38
N VAL A 14 0.97 -2.28 4.35
CA VAL A 14 1.78 -3.45 4.00
C VAL A 14 1.66 -4.53 5.06
N SER A 15 1.80 -4.18 6.35
CA SER A 15 1.67 -5.16 7.44
C SER A 15 0.28 -5.81 7.49
N ASP A 16 -0.78 -5.03 7.27
CA ASP A 16 -2.15 -5.54 7.21
C ASP A 16 -2.35 -6.46 5.99
N LEU A 17 -1.71 -6.17 4.86
CA LEU A 17 -1.75 -7.00 3.65
C LEU A 17 -1.04 -8.34 3.89
N GLU A 18 0.14 -8.34 4.49
CA GLU A 18 0.89 -9.55 4.85
C GLU A 18 0.10 -10.43 5.82
N ALA A 19 -0.55 -9.82 6.82
CA ALA A 19 -1.42 -10.53 7.75
C ALA A 19 -2.63 -11.17 7.03
N THR A 20 -3.20 -10.46 6.06
CA THR A 20 -4.31 -10.96 5.23
C THR A 20 -3.89 -12.16 4.39
N ILE A 21 -2.73 -12.08 3.72
CA ILE A 21 -2.16 -13.19 2.95
C ILE A 21 -1.89 -14.39 3.86
N THR A 22 -1.23 -14.17 5.00
CA THR A 22 -0.93 -15.22 5.98
C THR A 22 -2.20 -15.93 6.45
N LYS A 23 -3.29 -15.19 6.68
CA LYS A 23 -4.58 -15.77 7.04
C LYS A 23 -5.16 -16.62 5.91
N MET A 24 -5.07 -16.16 4.67
CA MET A 24 -5.56 -16.90 3.49
C MET A 24 -4.77 -18.20 3.26
N GLU A 25 -3.46 -18.20 3.54
CA GLU A 25 -2.59 -19.36 3.40
C GLU A 25 -2.84 -20.46 4.44
N GLN A 26 -3.47 -20.16 5.58
CA GLN A 26 -3.77 -21.13 6.63
C GLN A 26 -4.85 -22.15 6.22
N GLY A 27 -5.63 -21.89 5.18
CA GLY A 27 -6.52 -22.87 4.54
C GLY A 27 -7.81 -23.23 5.29
N ASP A 28 -7.97 -22.84 6.56
CA ASP A 28 -9.16 -23.12 7.39
C ASP A 28 -10.29 -22.07 7.26
N MET A 29 -10.42 -21.44 6.09
CA MET A 29 -11.39 -20.35 5.86
C MET A 29 -12.66 -20.85 5.18
N SER A 30 -13.81 -20.31 5.59
CA SER A 30 -15.04 -20.47 4.80
C SER A 30 -14.92 -19.71 3.46
N LEU A 31 -15.74 -20.07 2.48
CA LEU A 31 -15.76 -19.37 1.19
C LEU A 31 -16.09 -17.87 1.36
N GLU A 32 -17.00 -17.54 2.26
CA GLU A 32 -17.38 -16.14 2.53
C GLU A 32 -16.22 -15.36 3.15
N ASP A 33 -15.52 -15.95 4.14
CA ASP A 33 -14.35 -15.33 4.75
C ASP A 33 -13.20 -15.16 3.75
N ALA A 34 -13.02 -16.13 2.84
CA ALA A 34 -12.00 -16.09 1.81
C ALA A 34 -12.26 -14.95 0.81
N LEU A 35 -13.52 -14.77 0.40
CA LEU A 35 -13.92 -13.64 -0.46
C LEU A 35 -13.70 -12.30 0.24
N GLN A 36 -14.09 -12.18 1.51
CA GLN A 36 -13.86 -10.96 2.29
C GLN A 36 -12.37 -10.63 2.43
N SER A 37 -11.54 -11.64 2.69
CA SER A 37 -10.08 -11.45 2.84
C SER A 37 -9.43 -11.09 1.51
N PHE A 38 -9.94 -11.64 0.39
CA PHE A 38 -9.49 -11.25 -0.94
C PHE A 38 -9.84 -9.79 -1.26
N GLU A 39 -11.07 -9.34 -0.99
CA GLU A 39 -11.48 -7.95 -1.18
C GLU A 39 -10.62 -6.99 -0.35
N GLU A 40 -10.35 -7.35 0.91
CA GLU A 40 -9.46 -6.59 1.80
C GLU A 40 -8.03 -6.52 1.24
N GLY A 41 -7.48 -7.65 0.79
CA GLY A 41 -6.15 -7.70 0.18
C GLY A 41 -6.04 -6.81 -1.07
N ILE A 42 -7.08 -6.79 -1.93
CA ILE A 42 -7.13 -5.89 -3.09
C ILE A 42 -7.17 -4.42 -2.65
N ARG A 43 -7.93 -4.09 -1.61
CA ARG A 43 -7.99 -2.72 -1.09
C ARG A 43 -6.62 -2.27 -0.58
N LEU A 44 -6.00 -3.07 0.29
CA LEU A 44 -4.69 -2.77 0.88
C LEU A 44 -3.60 -2.67 -0.19
N SER A 45 -3.61 -3.56 -1.19
CA SER A 45 -2.68 -3.49 -2.32
C SER A 45 -2.79 -2.17 -3.09
N ARG A 46 -4.01 -1.70 -3.36
CA ARG A 46 -4.24 -0.40 -4.03
C ARG A 46 -3.79 0.78 -3.17
N GLU A 47 -4.02 0.73 -1.87
CA GLU A 47 -3.53 1.76 -0.94
C GLU A 47 -2.01 1.85 -0.95
N CYS A 48 -1.30 0.71 -0.91
CA CYS A 48 0.15 0.67 -1.01
C CYS A 48 0.66 1.26 -2.32
N GLN A 49 0.05 0.89 -3.45
CA GLN A 49 0.40 1.44 -4.77
C GLN A 49 0.21 2.95 -4.85
N GLN A 50 -0.90 3.46 -4.29
CA GLN A 50 -1.16 4.90 -4.27
C GLN A 50 -0.09 5.64 -3.45
N LEU A 51 0.25 5.13 -2.27
CA LEU A 51 1.26 5.75 -1.40
C LEU A 51 2.64 5.75 -2.06
N LEU A 52 3.00 4.68 -2.77
CA LEU A 52 4.24 4.62 -3.54
C LEU A 52 4.24 5.62 -4.69
N ALA A 53 3.15 5.73 -5.44
CA ALA A 53 3.03 6.70 -6.52
C ALA A 53 3.12 8.16 -6.02
N GLU A 54 2.50 8.46 -4.88
CA GLU A 54 2.62 9.78 -4.23
C GLU A 54 4.06 10.06 -3.77
N ALA A 55 4.75 9.05 -3.25
CA ALA A 55 6.16 9.17 -2.85
C ALA A 55 7.07 9.37 -4.06
N GLU A 56 6.88 8.58 -5.13
CA GLU A 56 7.62 8.69 -6.39
C GLU A 56 7.44 10.08 -7.01
N GLN A 57 6.19 10.55 -7.13
CA GLN A 57 5.92 11.89 -7.64
C GLN A 57 6.64 12.97 -6.83
N ARG A 58 6.67 12.83 -5.51
CA ARG A 58 7.38 13.78 -4.63
C ARG A 58 8.89 13.72 -4.85
N VAL A 59 9.47 12.54 -5.05
CA VAL A 59 10.89 12.39 -5.39
C VAL A 59 11.16 13.06 -6.75
N THR A 60 10.37 12.77 -7.78
CA THR A 60 10.52 13.37 -9.11
C THR A 60 10.47 14.89 -9.07
N LEU A 61 9.56 15.49 -8.29
CA LEU A 61 9.51 16.95 -8.16
C LEU A 61 10.76 17.53 -7.47
N LEU A 62 11.28 16.84 -6.45
CA LEU A 62 12.48 17.27 -5.74
C LEU A 62 13.74 17.14 -6.59
N THR A 63 13.81 16.14 -7.48
CA THR A 63 14.95 15.90 -8.38
C THR A 63 14.85 16.70 -9.68
N ALA A 64 13.64 17.04 -10.13
CA ALA A 64 13.45 17.92 -11.29
C ALA A 64 13.88 19.38 -11.03
N ASP A 65 13.76 19.85 -9.78
CA ASP A 65 14.20 21.19 -9.37
C ASP A 65 15.73 21.27 -9.09
N GLY A 66 16.43 20.13 -9.12
CA GLY A 66 17.88 20.02 -8.90
C GLY A 66 18.45 18.86 -9.70
N GLU A 67 18.85 19.13 -10.94
CA GLU A 67 19.42 18.25 -11.97
C GLU A 67 20.25 17.06 -11.43
N GLU A 68 19.56 15.96 -11.08
CA GLU A 68 20.09 14.60 -10.98
C GLU A 68 18.91 13.65 -11.23
N ASP A 69 18.87 13.05 -12.42
CA ASP A 69 17.87 12.03 -12.76
C ASP A 69 18.23 10.74 -12.01
N PHE A 70 17.72 10.58 -10.79
CA PHE A 70 17.90 9.37 -9.98
C PHE A 70 17.32 8.09 -10.63
N LEU A 71 16.57 8.24 -11.74
CA LEU A 71 15.99 7.14 -12.50
C LEU A 71 16.72 6.90 -13.84
N SER A 72 17.82 7.61 -14.13
CA SER A 72 18.65 7.41 -15.32
C SER A 72 19.82 6.44 -15.08
N ASP A 73 19.61 5.36 -14.35
CA ASP A 73 20.50 4.20 -14.42
C ASP A 73 19.78 3.08 -15.19
N ASP A 74 20.50 2.57 -16.19
CA ASP A 74 20.22 1.43 -17.09
C ASP A 74 19.37 0.29 -16.47
#